data_AF-A0A1V2CGF1-F1
#
_entry.id   AF-A0A1V2CGF1-F1
#
_cell.length_a   1.000
_cell.length_b   1.000
_cell.length_c   1.000
_cell.angle_alpha   90.00
_cell.angle_beta   90.00
_cell.angle_gamma   90.00
#
_symmetry.space_group_name_H-M   'P 1'
#
loop_
_entity.id
_entity.type
_entity.pdbx_description
1 polymer ?
#
loop_
_entity_poly.entity_id
_entity_poly.type
_entity_poly.pdbx_seq_one_letter_code
_entity_poly.pdbx_strand_id
1 'polypeptide(L)'
;MEEKKGKNEDGSWTICEECQGRGKKSRRLSKKVRLNYQIALDQFEKTSSEGTAPVRPKSPLYSCQDCQGSGLIRSAQYPVADPENYPHVAIIGGGIGGVALAVACLHRGIPFTLFERDTHFDARSQGYGLTLQQASKAIEALGIFSLADGVVSTRHMVHTTEGKVIGEWGIRKWLQTDSKTAVKRTNIHIARQSLRLELLEQLGGDNAVQWGHQLIDFTQNNAEDVVLKFQVNGEIKSYNADLVVGADGIRSSVRRLLIGEDSTPLRYLGCIVILGICPLSVLENLDSPLLDSATVFQTANGNERIYIMPFTSDSVMWQLSFPMPENEAKALSAQGTQALKEEACRRTQWHNPVPQILAATQEAQISGYPVYDRELPTLELLNKNGKATLIGDAAHPMSPFKGQGANQALLDALALARGISKGCRPLSQWRKAGIRESVLTEFEAEMLERSAVKVKDSADAAQFLHSEIVLYEGDEPRGRCLKNKE
;
A
#
# COMPACT_ATOMS: atom_id res chain seq x y z
N MET A 1 -41.02 -0.48 -5.95
CA MET A 1 -40.84 -1.82 -6.54
C MET A 1 -40.11 -1.59 -7.85
N GLU A 2 -38.91 -2.05 -8.15
CA GLU A 2 -37.89 -2.99 -7.64
C GLU A 2 -36.54 -2.26 -7.90
N GLU A 3 -35.38 -2.53 -7.31
CA GLU A 3 -34.78 -3.76 -6.81
C GLU A 3 -34.15 -3.49 -5.44
N LYS A 4 -34.44 -4.36 -4.48
CA LYS A 4 -33.65 -4.47 -3.26
C LYS A 4 -32.25 -4.94 -3.68
N LYS A 5 -31.23 -4.14 -3.43
CA LYS A 5 -29.83 -4.57 -3.45
C LYS A 5 -29.71 -5.85 -2.63
N GLY A 6 -29.50 -6.97 -3.32
CA GLY A 6 -29.33 -8.28 -2.73
C GLY A 6 -28.18 -8.25 -1.73
N LYS A 7 -28.41 -8.88 -0.57
CA LYS A 7 -27.35 -9.39 0.29
C LYS A 7 -26.33 -10.14 -0.58
N ASN A 8 -25.03 -9.99 -0.29
CA ASN A 8 -23.97 -10.82 -0.85
C ASN A 8 -24.42 -12.28 -0.85
N GLU A 9 -24.76 -12.81 -2.03
CA GLU A 9 -24.85 -14.26 -2.21
C GLU A 9 -23.44 -14.82 -1.97
N ASP A 10 -23.34 -15.86 -1.13
CA ASP A 10 -22.15 -16.61 -0.74
C ASP A 10 -21.34 -17.08 -1.97
N GLY A 11 -20.55 -16.18 -2.55
CA GLY A 11 -19.75 -16.42 -3.75
C GLY A 11 -18.28 -16.17 -3.45
N SER A 12 -17.47 -17.20 -3.63
CA SER A 12 -16.00 -17.10 -3.62
C SER A 12 -15.48 -16.59 -4.98
N TRP A 13 -14.19 -16.31 -5.07
CA TRP A 13 -13.49 -16.00 -6.31
C TRP A 13 -12.48 -17.08 -6.68
N THR A 14 -12.33 -17.31 -7.97
CA THR A 14 -11.22 -18.08 -8.55
C THR A 14 -10.56 -17.29 -9.67
N ILE A 15 -9.36 -17.71 -10.09
CA ILE A 15 -8.69 -17.06 -11.22
C ILE A 15 -9.50 -17.19 -12.51
N CYS A 16 -9.47 -16.13 -13.30
CA CYS A 16 -9.95 -16.16 -14.67
C CYS A 16 -8.97 -16.98 -15.52
N GLU A 17 -9.39 -18.17 -15.94
CA GLU A 17 -8.59 -19.07 -16.79
C GLU A 17 -8.12 -18.41 -18.09
N GLU A 18 -9.01 -17.63 -18.70
CA GLU A 18 -8.73 -16.93 -19.94
C GLU A 18 -7.50 -16.02 -19.88
N CYS A 19 -7.27 -15.35 -18.75
CA CYS A 19 -6.08 -14.50 -18.55
C CYS A 19 -5.10 -15.04 -17.51
N GLN A 20 -5.32 -16.27 -17.03
CA GLN A 20 -4.53 -16.94 -16.01
C GLN A 20 -4.31 -16.04 -14.78
N GLY A 21 -5.40 -15.44 -14.28
CA GLY A 21 -5.37 -14.61 -13.07
C GLY A 21 -4.70 -13.24 -13.20
N ARG A 22 -4.27 -12.83 -14.40
CA ARG A 22 -3.55 -11.55 -14.63
C ARG A 22 -4.45 -10.34 -14.80
N GLY A 23 -5.71 -10.56 -15.18
CA GLY A 23 -6.62 -9.51 -15.62
C GLY A 23 -6.26 -8.89 -16.98
N LYS A 24 -5.13 -9.30 -17.57
CA LYS A 24 -4.62 -8.77 -18.85
C LYS A 24 -4.17 -9.90 -19.77
N LYS A 25 -4.43 -9.74 -21.06
CA LYS A 25 -3.98 -10.63 -22.13
C LYS A 25 -2.96 -9.90 -23.01
N SER A 26 -1.86 -10.57 -23.35
CA SER A 26 -0.91 -10.08 -24.37
C SER A 26 -1.43 -10.38 -25.76
N ARG A 27 -1.44 -9.38 -26.65
CA ARG A 27 -1.67 -9.62 -28.08
C ARG A 27 -0.36 -9.66 -28.83
N ARG A 28 -0.31 -10.44 -29.91
CA ARG A 28 0.84 -10.50 -30.81
C ARG A 28 1.23 -9.09 -31.27
N LEU A 29 2.52 -8.78 -31.21
CA LEU A 29 3.06 -7.54 -31.77
C LEU A 29 2.60 -7.35 -33.22
N SER A 30 2.26 -6.12 -33.58
CA SER A 30 1.93 -5.79 -34.97
C SER A 30 3.12 -6.12 -35.89
N LYS A 31 2.83 -6.42 -37.17
CA LYS A 31 3.90 -6.68 -38.16
C LYS A 31 4.89 -5.51 -38.24
N LYS A 32 4.36 -4.27 -38.18
CA LYS A 32 5.16 -3.02 -38.20
C LYS A 32 6.14 -2.94 -37.02
N VAL A 33 5.68 -3.19 -35.79
CA VAL A 33 6.54 -3.10 -34.60
C VAL A 33 7.65 -4.16 -34.64
N ARG A 34 7.33 -5.38 -35.09
CA ARG A 34 8.32 -6.44 -35.28
C ARG A 34 9.36 -6.08 -36.35
N LEU A 35 8.91 -5.56 -37.50
CA LEU A 35 9.79 -5.15 -38.59
C LEU A 35 10.72 -4.02 -38.17
N ASN A 36 10.21 -3.00 -37.48
CA ASN A 36 11.02 -1.89 -36.99
C ASN A 36 12.10 -2.33 -36.01
N TYR A 37 11.77 -3.26 -35.10
CA TYR A 37 12.76 -3.82 -34.19
C TYR A 37 13.83 -4.62 -34.93
N GLN A 38 13.45 -5.43 -35.93
CA GLN A 38 14.41 -6.17 -36.74
C GLN A 38 15.37 -5.25 -37.49
N ILE A 39 14.84 -4.19 -38.14
CA ILE A 39 15.67 -3.21 -38.84
C ILE A 39 16.66 -2.55 -37.88
N ALA A 40 16.21 -2.17 -36.68
CA ALA A 40 17.08 -1.55 -35.69
C ALA A 40 18.15 -2.53 -35.17
N LEU A 41 17.80 -3.80 -34.97
CA LEU A 41 18.73 -4.85 -34.55
C LEU A 41 19.78 -5.13 -35.62
N ASP A 42 19.36 -5.28 -36.88
CA ASP A 42 20.26 -5.49 -38.01
C ASP A 42 21.22 -4.31 -38.19
N GLN A 43 20.76 -3.07 -37.93
CA GLN A 43 21.61 -1.89 -37.95
C GLN A 43 22.65 -1.90 -36.82
N PHE A 44 22.22 -2.24 -35.60
CA PHE A 44 23.10 -2.34 -34.44
C PHE A 44 24.18 -3.42 -34.60
N GLU A 45 23.81 -4.57 -35.18
CA GLU A 45 24.76 -5.64 -35.50
C GLU A 45 25.75 -5.21 -36.60
N LYS A 46 25.28 -4.48 -37.63
CA LYS A 46 26.15 -3.94 -38.70
C LYS A 46 27.14 -2.88 -38.22
N THR A 47 26.82 -2.14 -37.17
CA THR A 47 27.75 -1.16 -36.55
C THR A 47 28.66 -1.80 -35.51
N SER A 48 28.87 -3.13 -35.54
CA SER A 48 29.70 -3.85 -34.55
C SER A 48 29.24 -3.62 -33.11
N SER A 49 27.93 -3.47 -32.88
CA SER A 49 27.34 -3.15 -31.58
C SER A 49 27.77 -1.79 -30.99
N GLU A 50 28.22 -0.85 -31.83
CA GLU A 50 28.40 0.55 -31.40
C GLU A 50 27.04 1.22 -31.18
N GLY A 51 26.87 1.84 -30.01
CA GLY A 51 25.66 2.57 -29.63
C GLY A 51 24.77 1.81 -28.64
N THR A 52 23.51 2.24 -28.53
CA THR A 52 22.53 1.62 -27.62
C THR A 52 21.83 0.46 -28.32
N ALA A 53 21.88 -0.73 -27.71
CA ALA A 53 21.19 -1.91 -28.23
C ALA A 53 19.67 -1.66 -28.34
N PRO A 54 19.04 -2.00 -29.47
CA PRO A 54 17.61 -1.81 -29.63
C PRO A 54 16.83 -2.68 -28.64
N VAL A 55 15.89 -2.05 -27.95
CA VAL A 55 15.08 -2.72 -26.92
C VAL A 55 14.03 -3.59 -27.58
N ARG A 56 13.97 -4.88 -27.20
CA ARG A 56 12.94 -5.80 -27.70
C ARG A 56 11.55 -5.27 -27.33
N PRO A 57 10.66 -5.05 -28.33
CA PRO A 57 9.34 -4.51 -28.06
C PRO A 57 8.50 -5.48 -27.21
N LYS A 58 7.91 -4.98 -26.13
CA LYS A 58 7.00 -5.75 -25.28
C LYS A 58 5.62 -5.82 -25.94
N SER A 59 4.99 -7.00 -25.88
CA SER A 59 3.63 -7.18 -26.43
C SER A 59 2.63 -6.31 -25.67
N PRO A 60 1.75 -5.55 -26.36
CA PRO A 60 0.76 -4.72 -25.70
C PRO A 60 -0.21 -5.58 -24.88
N LEU A 61 -0.51 -5.13 -23.67
CA LEU A 61 -1.43 -5.78 -22.73
C LEU A 61 -2.80 -5.08 -22.77
N TYR A 62 -3.86 -5.88 -22.87
CA TYR A 62 -5.25 -5.39 -22.85
C TYR A 62 -6.00 -6.03 -21.69
N SER A 63 -6.95 -5.30 -21.11
CA SER A 63 -7.86 -5.87 -20.11
C SER A 63 -8.56 -7.11 -20.69
N CYS A 64 -8.58 -8.19 -19.92
CA CYS A 64 -9.35 -9.38 -20.24
C CYS A 64 -10.84 -9.03 -20.16
N GLN A 65 -11.60 -9.36 -21.20
CA GLN A 65 -13.03 -9.05 -21.27
C GLN A 65 -13.83 -9.94 -20.31
N ASP A 66 -13.40 -11.18 -20.11
CA ASP A 66 -14.10 -12.20 -19.33
C ASP A 66 -14.16 -11.85 -17.83
N CYS A 67 -13.09 -11.27 -17.30
CA CYS A 67 -13.02 -10.78 -15.92
C CYS A 67 -12.99 -9.25 -15.81
N GLN A 68 -13.23 -8.55 -16.93
CA GLN A 68 -13.19 -7.09 -17.02
C GLN A 68 -11.91 -6.41 -16.51
N GLY A 69 -10.81 -7.17 -16.36
CA GLY A 69 -9.53 -6.66 -15.88
C GLY A 69 -9.14 -7.03 -14.45
N SER A 70 -10.03 -7.64 -13.66
CA SER A 70 -9.71 -8.05 -12.28
C SER A 70 -8.75 -9.25 -12.25
N GLY A 71 -8.91 -10.16 -13.22
CA GLY A 71 -8.24 -11.47 -13.21
C GLY A 71 -8.99 -12.52 -12.40
N LEU A 72 -10.16 -12.21 -11.87
CA LEU A 72 -10.99 -13.12 -11.08
C LEU A 72 -12.36 -13.32 -11.72
N ILE A 73 -12.94 -14.49 -11.50
CA ILE A 73 -14.34 -14.83 -11.84
C ILE A 73 -15.02 -15.39 -10.60
N ARG A 74 -16.34 -15.20 -10.50
CA ARG A 74 -17.11 -15.76 -9.39
C ARG A 74 -17.07 -17.29 -9.42
N SER A 75 -17.02 -17.89 -8.24
CA SER A 75 -17.04 -19.32 -7.99
C SER A 75 -18.03 -19.65 -6.89
N ALA A 76 -18.73 -20.77 -7.01
CA ALA A 76 -19.63 -21.25 -5.95
C ALA A 76 -18.88 -21.78 -4.72
N GLN A 77 -17.59 -22.10 -4.87
CA GLN A 77 -16.76 -22.66 -3.80
C GLN A 77 -15.38 -21.98 -3.77
N TYR A 78 -14.76 -21.98 -2.60
CA TYR A 78 -13.36 -21.58 -2.46
C TYR A 78 -12.45 -22.50 -3.28
N PRO A 79 -11.45 -21.96 -3.99
CA PRO A 79 -10.42 -22.80 -4.61
C PRO A 79 -9.77 -23.68 -3.56
N VAL A 80 -9.63 -24.96 -3.86
CA VAL A 80 -8.92 -25.91 -3.00
C VAL A 80 -7.43 -25.64 -3.14
N ALA A 81 -6.71 -25.64 -2.01
CA ALA A 81 -5.26 -25.49 -2.03
C ALA A 81 -4.60 -26.69 -2.74
N ASP A 82 -3.58 -26.41 -3.55
CA ASP A 82 -2.80 -27.39 -4.31
C ASP A 82 -1.37 -27.50 -3.73
N PRO A 83 -1.18 -28.29 -2.65
CA PRO A 83 0.13 -28.48 -2.03
C PRO A 83 1.08 -29.32 -2.87
N GLU A 84 0.57 -30.06 -3.86
CA GLU A 84 1.41 -30.87 -4.74
C GLU A 84 2.18 -29.96 -5.71
N ASN A 85 1.52 -28.96 -6.29
CA ASN A 85 2.15 -28.09 -7.28
C ASN A 85 2.72 -26.79 -6.70
N TYR A 86 2.11 -26.21 -5.66
CA TYR A 86 2.55 -24.91 -5.13
C TYR A 86 3.33 -25.00 -3.82
N PRO A 87 4.24 -24.04 -3.55
CA PRO A 87 4.90 -23.93 -2.24
C PRO A 87 3.90 -23.51 -1.17
N HIS A 88 4.07 -24.05 0.04
CA HIS A 88 3.41 -23.57 1.25
C HIS A 88 4.05 -22.26 1.73
N VAL A 89 3.25 -21.19 1.76
CA VAL A 89 3.71 -19.84 2.09
C VAL A 89 3.42 -19.49 3.55
N ALA A 90 4.46 -19.28 4.36
CA ALA A 90 4.33 -18.67 5.68
C ALA A 90 4.36 -17.14 5.56
N ILE A 91 3.21 -16.50 5.77
CA ILE A 91 3.05 -15.04 5.70
C ILE A 91 3.17 -14.47 7.11
N ILE A 92 4.16 -13.62 7.33
CA ILE A 92 4.48 -13.06 8.65
C ILE A 92 3.98 -11.62 8.73
N GLY A 93 2.91 -11.39 9.48
CA GLY A 93 2.26 -10.09 9.66
C GLY A 93 0.87 -10.04 9.03
N GLY A 94 -0.15 -9.88 9.86
CA GLY A 94 -1.57 -9.76 9.49
C GLY A 94 -2.00 -8.32 9.19
N GLY A 95 -1.11 -7.46 8.70
CA GLY A 95 -1.44 -6.13 8.19
C GLY A 95 -2.04 -6.18 6.78
N ILE A 96 -2.31 -5.00 6.17
CA ILE A 96 -2.90 -4.90 4.82
C ILE A 96 -2.17 -5.76 3.79
N GLY A 97 -0.83 -5.69 3.74
CA GLY A 97 -0.03 -6.46 2.78
C GLY A 97 -0.11 -7.97 2.98
N GLY A 98 -0.03 -8.44 4.23
CA GLY A 98 -0.07 -9.88 4.53
C GLY A 98 -1.45 -10.50 4.32
N VAL A 99 -2.52 -9.83 4.75
CA VAL A 99 -3.89 -10.29 4.48
C VAL A 99 -4.17 -10.27 2.97
N ALA A 100 -3.73 -9.23 2.25
CA ALA A 100 -3.88 -9.19 0.80
C ALA A 100 -3.12 -10.33 0.09
N LEU A 101 -1.94 -10.70 0.58
CA LEU A 101 -1.21 -11.85 0.04
C LEU A 101 -1.96 -13.16 0.31
N ALA A 102 -2.49 -13.35 1.51
CA ALA A 102 -3.31 -14.51 1.86
C ALA A 102 -4.54 -14.62 0.94
N VAL A 103 -5.25 -13.52 0.70
CA VAL A 103 -6.40 -13.47 -0.24
C VAL A 103 -5.96 -13.80 -1.66
N ALA A 104 -4.83 -13.24 -2.10
CA ALA A 104 -4.30 -13.52 -3.43
C ALA A 104 -3.87 -14.99 -3.60
N CYS A 105 -3.36 -15.63 -2.55
CA CYS A 105 -3.03 -17.06 -2.50
C CYS A 105 -4.30 -17.92 -2.53
N LEU A 106 -5.31 -17.59 -1.72
CA LEU A 106 -6.60 -18.27 -1.67
C LEU A 106 -7.24 -18.36 -3.06
N HIS A 107 -7.35 -17.24 -3.77
CA HIS A 107 -7.94 -17.20 -5.12
C HIS A 107 -7.18 -18.02 -6.16
N ARG A 108 -5.94 -18.43 -5.87
CA ARG A 108 -5.03 -19.17 -6.75
C ARG A 108 -4.76 -20.60 -6.30
N GLY A 109 -5.40 -21.06 -5.22
CA GLY A 109 -5.14 -22.37 -4.64
C GLY A 109 -3.70 -22.53 -4.11
N ILE A 110 -2.99 -21.44 -3.82
CA ILE A 110 -1.64 -21.51 -3.23
C ILE A 110 -1.80 -21.78 -1.73
N PRO A 111 -1.21 -22.85 -1.17
CA PRO A 111 -1.29 -23.14 0.26
C PRO A 111 -0.52 -22.08 1.06
N PHE A 112 -1.10 -21.62 2.16
CA PHE A 112 -0.50 -20.59 3.01
C PHE A 112 -0.88 -20.74 4.48
N THR A 113 -0.14 -20.05 5.34
CA THR A 113 -0.53 -19.79 6.72
C THR A 113 -0.16 -18.36 7.08
N LEU A 114 -1.12 -17.61 7.61
CA LEU A 114 -0.97 -16.21 7.97
C LEU A 114 -0.77 -16.08 9.48
N PHE A 115 0.35 -15.53 9.90
CA PHE A 115 0.71 -15.33 11.31
C PHE A 115 0.67 -13.86 11.68
N GLU A 116 0.16 -13.54 12.87
CA GLU A 116 0.15 -12.18 13.42
C GLU A 116 0.52 -12.22 14.90
N ARG A 117 1.35 -11.25 15.34
CA ARG A 117 1.83 -11.16 16.72
C ARG A 117 0.81 -10.55 17.66
N ASP A 118 -0.07 -9.69 17.16
CA ASP A 118 -1.17 -9.13 17.94
C ASP A 118 -2.11 -10.27 18.38
N THR A 119 -2.87 -10.10 19.47
CA THR A 119 -3.66 -11.20 20.05
C THR A 119 -5.01 -11.43 19.38
N HIS A 120 -5.51 -10.43 18.67
CA HIS A 120 -6.79 -10.41 17.95
C HIS A 120 -6.86 -9.17 17.05
N PHE A 121 -7.87 -9.09 16.19
CA PHE A 121 -8.05 -7.99 15.23
C PHE A 121 -8.03 -6.58 15.83
N ASP A 122 -8.69 -6.40 16.98
CA ASP A 122 -8.90 -5.11 17.67
C ASP A 122 -7.83 -4.77 18.72
N ALA A 123 -6.73 -5.54 18.77
CA ALA A 123 -5.67 -5.34 19.78
C ALA A 123 -5.03 -3.94 19.77
N ARG A 124 -5.21 -3.17 18.69
CA ARG A 124 -4.73 -1.78 18.57
C ARG A 124 -5.93 -0.85 18.39
N SER A 125 -5.90 0.29 19.07
CA SER A 125 -6.87 1.37 18.86
C SER A 125 -6.91 1.80 17.38
N GLN A 126 -8.13 2.14 16.94
CA GLN A 126 -8.51 2.53 15.57
C GLN A 126 -7.39 3.27 14.79
N GLY A 127 -7.14 2.80 13.57
CA GLY A 127 -6.03 3.24 12.74
C GLY A 127 -6.31 4.55 11.97
N TYR A 128 -5.30 5.01 11.24
CA TYR A 128 -5.38 6.16 10.33
C TYR A 128 -6.12 5.83 9.02
N GLY A 129 -6.52 6.86 8.29
CA GLY A 129 -7.15 6.74 6.97
C GLY A 129 -6.12 6.47 5.86
N LEU A 130 -6.53 5.68 4.88
CA LEU A 130 -5.76 5.35 3.69
C LEU A 130 -6.39 6.01 2.46
N THR A 131 -5.55 6.46 1.53
CA THR A 131 -6.01 6.88 0.20
C THR A 131 -5.63 5.83 -0.85
N LEU A 132 -6.62 5.17 -1.43
CA LEU A 132 -6.47 4.27 -2.56
C LEU A 132 -6.53 5.07 -3.86
N GLN A 133 -5.40 5.17 -4.58
CA GLN A 133 -5.29 5.98 -5.80
C GLN A 133 -5.31 5.13 -7.08
N GLN A 134 -4.50 4.07 -7.09
CA GLN A 134 -4.41 3.08 -8.17
C GLN A 134 -4.90 1.71 -7.73
N ALA A 135 -5.09 1.54 -6.41
CA ALA A 135 -5.45 0.28 -5.80
C ALA A 135 -6.91 -0.12 -6.03
N SER A 136 -7.79 0.72 -6.60
CA SER A 136 -9.15 0.27 -6.96
C SER A 136 -9.13 -0.96 -7.89
N LYS A 137 -8.20 -1.01 -8.84
CA LYS A 137 -7.99 -2.21 -9.68
C LYS A 137 -7.28 -3.35 -8.96
N ALA A 138 -6.46 -3.03 -7.96
CA ALA A 138 -5.76 -4.04 -7.16
C ALA A 138 -6.73 -4.75 -6.20
N ILE A 139 -7.64 -4.00 -5.55
CA ILE A 139 -8.66 -4.56 -4.66
C ILE A 139 -9.69 -5.39 -5.45
N GLU A 140 -10.05 -5.00 -6.68
CA GLU A 140 -10.86 -5.84 -7.57
C GLU A 140 -10.17 -7.19 -7.87
N ALA A 141 -8.84 -7.18 -8.05
CA ALA A 141 -8.03 -8.39 -8.21
C ALA A 141 -7.86 -9.20 -6.91
N LEU A 142 -8.37 -8.69 -5.80
CA LEU A 142 -8.49 -9.33 -4.49
C LEU A 142 -9.96 -9.64 -4.13
N GLY A 143 -10.88 -9.58 -5.10
CA GLY A 143 -12.30 -9.94 -4.90
C GLY A 143 -13.18 -8.82 -4.34
N ILE A 144 -12.63 -7.62 -4.12
CA ILE A 144 -13.35 -6.47 -3.53
C ILE A 144 -13.68 -5.46 -4.62
N PHE A 145 -14.94 -5.42 -5.05
CA PHE A 145 -15.42 -4.56 -6.14
C PHE A 145 -16.10 -3.28 -5.66
N SER A 146 -16.44 -3.22 -4.36
CA SER A 146 -16.99 -2.05 -3.69
C SER A 146 -16.45 -2.02 -2.27
N LEU A 147 -16.20 -0.82 -1.74
CA LEU A 147 -15.82 -0.61 -0.35
C LEU A 147 -16.98 0.07 0.36
N ALA A 148 -17.57 -0.57 1.35
CA ALA A 148 -18.77 -0.05 2.03
C ALA A 148 -18.50 1.31 2.68
N ASP A 149 -17.36 1.43 3.37
CA ASP A 149 -16.93 2.64 4.07
C ASP A 149 -16.06 3.57 3.21
N GLY A 150 -15.94 3.30 1.90
CA GLY A 150 -15.09 4.07 1.00
C GLY A 150 -15.68 5.44 0.66
N VAL A 151 -14.94 6.52 0.93
CA VAL A 151 -15.36 7.90 0.61
C VAL A 151 -14.55 8.48 -0.54
N VAL A 152 -15.22 9.00 -1.56
CA VAL A 152 -14.54 9.56 -2.75
C VAL A 152 -14.33 11.06 -2.58
N SER A 153 -13.07 11.49 -2.57
CA SER A 153 -12.76 12.92 -2.66
C SER A 153 -12.93 13.46 -4.09
N THR A 154 -13.50 14.65 -4.20
CA THR A 154 -13.79 15.30 -5.49
C THR A 154 -13.20 16.71 -5.60
N ARG A 155 -12.73 17.28 -4.50
CA ARG A 155 -12.13 18.62 -4.40
C ARG A 155 -10.92 18.59 -3.48
N HIS A 156 -9.85 19.27 -3.88
CA HIS A 156 -8.60 19.38 -3.14
C HIS A 156 -8.18 20.86 -3.08
N MET A 157 -7.90 21.36 -1.89
CA MET A 157 -7.61 22.78 -1.64
C MET A 157 -6.33 22.95 -0.82
N VAL A 158 -5.63 24.06 -1.06
CA VAL A 158 -4.45 24.47 -0.30
C VAL A 158 -4.63 25.90 0.19
N HIS A 159 -4.40 26.13 1.48
CA HIS A 159 -4.55 27.43 2.12
C HIS A 159 -3.25 27.91 2.76
N THR A 160 -3.12 29.23 2.90
CA THR A 160 -2.27 29.86 3.92
C THR A 160 -2.93 29.78 5.29
N THR A 161 -2.20 30.13 6.35
CA THR A 161 -2.70 30.13 7.73
C THR A 161 -3.91 31.04 7.97
N GLU A 162 -4.07 32.10 7.17
CA GLU A 162 -5.19 33.04 7.20
C GLU A 162 -6.39 32.56 6.37
N GLY A 163 -6.27 31.42 5.67
CA GLY A 163 -7.33 30.84 4.85
C GLY A 163 -7.35 31.32 3.40
N LYS A 164 -6.32 32.04 2.94
CA LYS A 164 -6.18 32.38 1.52
C LYS A 164 -5.96 31.10 0.72
N VAL A 165 -6.83 30.83 -0.26
CA VAL A 165 -6.64 29.71 -1.19
C VAL A 165 -5.47 30.02 -2.13
N ILE A 166 -4.48 29.14 -2.14
CA ILE A 166 -3.27 29.22 -2.98
C ILE A 166 -3.16 28.04 -3.95
N GLY A 167 -4.19 27.19 -4.01
CA GLY A 167 -4.28 26.12 -5.00
C GLY A 167 -5.56 25.32 -4.85
N GLU A 168 -6.18 24.99 -5.98
CA GLU A 168 -7.39 24.17 -6.03
C GLU A 168 -7.40 23.24 -7.24
N TRP A 169 -7.68 21.96 -7.02
CA TRP A 169 -7.88 20.99 -8.09
C TRP A 169 -8.91 19.91 -7.71
N GLY A 170 -9.36 19.14 -8.69
CA GLY A 170 -10.34 18.07 -8.50
C GLY A 170 -11.41 18.07 -9.58
N ILE A 171 -12.32 17.10 -9.49
CA ILE A 171 -13.40 16.90 -10.47
C ILE A 171 -14.35 18.10 -10.45
N ARG A 172 -14.65 18.65 -9.26
CA ARG A 172 -15.56 19.79 -9.10
C ARG A 172 -15.07 21.09 -9.73
N LYS A 173 -13.76 21.26 -9.93
CA LYS A 173 -13.21 22.47 -10.58
C LYS A 173 -13.61 22.57 -12.07
N TRP A 174 -13.74 21.44 -12.75
CA TRP A 174 -13.95 21.39 -14.20
C TRP A 174 -15.40 21.12 -14.61
N LEU A 175 -16.30 20.91 -13.64
CA LEU A 175 -17.71 20.59 -13.86
C LEU A 175 -18.59 21.76 -14.32
N GLN A 176 -18.02 22.92 -14.67
CA GLN A 176 -18.73 23.95 -15.45
C GLN A 176 -18.74 23.67 -16.97
N THR A 177 -18.14 22.57 -17.45
CA THR A 177 -18.23 22.16 -18.86
C THR A 177 -18.83 20.77 -19.00
N ASP A 178 -19.99 20.70 -19.66
CA ASP A 178 -20.77 19.51 -20.01
C ASP A 178 -19.96 18.52 -20.88
N SER A 179 -19.02 17.78 -20.29
CA SER A 179 -18.47 16.59 -20.93
C SER A 179 -18.47 15.41 -19.97
N LYS A 180 -19.39 14.47 -20.22
CA LYS A 180 -19.38 13.12 -19.64
C LYS A 180 -18.19 12.33 -20.20
N THR A 181 -16.98 12.68 -19.81
CA THR A 181 -15.82 11.78 -19.95
C THR A 181 -15.68 11.00 -18.65
N ALA A 182 -15.76 9.67 -18.73
CA ALA A 182 -15.59 8.78 -17.59
C ALA A 182 -14.25 9.08 -16.90
N VAL A 183 -14.30 9.64 -15.69
CA VAL A 183 -13.12 10.06 -14.93
C VAL A 183 -12.35 8.81 -14.48
N LYS A 184 -11.16 8.60 -15.07
CA LYS A 184 -10.38 7.34 -14.92
C LYS A 184 -9.67 7.16 -13.57
N ARG A 185 -9.70 8.13 -12.65
CA ARG A 185 -8.97 8.08 -11.37
C ARG A 185 -9.79 8.74 -10.26
N THR A 186 -10.31 7.92 -9.34
CA THR A 186 -10.95 8.38 -8.11
C THR A 186 -10.06 8.01 -6.93
N ASN A 187 -9.78 8.98 -6.05
CA ASN A 187 -9.13 8.72 -4.78
C ASN A 187 -10.21 8.28 -3.80
N ILE A 188 -10.12 7.03 -3.32
CA ILE A 188 -11.02 6.50 -2.31
C ILE A 188 -10.30 6.57 -0.96
N HIS A 189 -10.89 7.25 0.00
CA HIS A 189 -10.45 7.31 1.38
C HIS A 189 -11.19 6.24 2.18
N ILE A 190 -10.46 5.48 2.97
CA ILE A 190 -11.03 4.42 3.82
C ILE A 190 -10.21 4.27 5.08
N ALA A 191 -10.86 3.98 6.20
CA ALA A 191 -10.19 3.59 7.42
C ALA A 191 -9.32 2.35 7.19
N ARG A 192 -8.07 2.36 7.69
CA ARG A 192 -7.17 1.20 7.57
C ARG A 192 -7.80 -0.08 8.10
N GLN A 193 -8.53 0.01 9.23
CA GLN A 193 -9.19 -1.17 9.81
C GLN A 193 -10.34 -1.67 8.94
N SER A 194 -11.19 -0.80 8.38
CA SER A 194 -12.26 -1.22 7.46
C SER A 194 -11.69 -1.95 6.23
N LEU A 195 -10.63 -1.44 5.61
CA LEU A 195 -10.00 -2.15 4.47
C LEU A 195 -9.41 -3.51 4.88
N ARG A 196 -8.82 -3.60 6.08
CA ARG A 196 -8.27 -4.85 6.60
C ARG A 196 -9.37 -5.86 6.88
N LEU A 197 -10.51 -5.42 7.42
CA LEU A 197 -11.68 -6.25 7.68
C LEU A 197 -12.24 -6.82 6.37
N GLU A 198 -12.46 -5.97 5.37
CA GLU A 198 -12.95 -6.38 4.04
C GLU A 198 -12.04 -7.45 3.40
N LEU A 199 -10.71 -7.34 3.59
CA LEU A 199 -9.76 -8.36 3.14
C LEU A 199 -9.85 -9.65 3.97
N LEU A 200 -10.04 -9.58 5.28
CA LEU A 200 -10.20 -10.75 6.14
C LEU A 200 -11.52 -11.49 5.87
N GLU A 201 -12.59 -10.76 5.54
CA GLU A 201 -13.87 -11.36 5.16
C GLU A 201 -13.73 -12.23 3.90
N GLN A 202 -12.85 -11.87 2.95
CA GLN A 202 -12.55 -12.74 1.80
C GLN A 202 -11.94 -14.09 2.23
N LEU A 203 -11.27 -14.15 3.39
CA LEU A 203 -10.69 -15.37 3.97
C LEU A 203 -11.68 -16.16 4.84
N GLY A 204 -12.92 -15.72 4.98
CA GLY A 204 -13.89 -16.30 5.91
C GLY A 204 -13.78 -15.76 7.34
N GLY A 205 -13.09 -14.62 7.53
CA GLY A 205 -13.00 -13.89 8.80
C GLY A 205 -11.74 -14.18 9.61
N ASP A 206 -11.81 -13.81 10.90
CA ASP A 206 -10.65 -13.72 11.81
C ASP A 206 -9.92 -15.05 12.06
N ASN A 207 -10.65 -16.17 11.95
CA ASN A 207 -10.12 -17.52 12.16
C ASN A 207 -9.08 -17.94 11.11
N ALA A 208 -8.95 -17.21 10.00
CA ALA A 208 -7.93 -17.44 8.99
C ALA A 208 -6.52 -17.04 9.44
N VAL A 209 -6.40 -16.32 10.57
CA VAL A 209 -5.13 -15.80 11.10
C VAL A 209 -4.70 -16.59 12.33
N GLN A 210 -3.43 -16.96 12.36
CA GLN A 210 -2.76 -17.48 13.55
C GLN A 210 -2.32 -16.29 14.43
N TRP A 211 -3.22 -15.79 15.27
CA TRP A 211 -2.98 -14.69 16.20
C TRP A 211 -2.02 -15.07 17.34
N GLY A 212 -1.39 -14.08 17.96
CA GLY A 212 -0.42 -14.26 19.04
C GLY A 212 0.90 -14.94 18.63
N HIS A 213 1.17 -15.08 17.33
CA HIS A 213 2.37 -15.70 16.78
C HIS A 213 3.41 -14.66 16.39
N GLN A 214 4.34 -14.37 17.31
CA GLN A 214 5.46 -13.49 17.03
C GLN A 214 6.65 -14.29 16.49
N LEU A 215 7.04 -14.06 15.24
CA LEU A 215 8.25 -14.67 14.68
C LEU A 215 9.49 -14.17 15.44
N ILE A 216 10.31 -15.11 15.90
CA ILE A 216 11.59 -14.83 16.57
C ILE A 216 12.80 -15.20 15.71
N ASP A 217 12.67 -16.24 14.89
CA ASP A 217 13.77 -16.81 14.12
C ASP A 217 13.23 -17.66 12.96
N PHE A 218 14.02 -17.83 11.90
CA PHE A 218 13.78 -18.87 10.90
C PHE A 218 15.10 -19.40 10.36
N THR A 219 15.19 -20.72 10.21
CA THR A 219 16.39 -21.41 9.73
C THR A 219 16.06 -22.24 8.51
N GLN A 220 16.92 -22.17 7.50
CA GLN A 220 16.88 -23.14 6.41
C GLN A 220 17.56 -24.42 6.89
N ASN A 221 16.86 -25.54 6.77
CA ASN A 221 17.50 -26.83 6.94
C ASN A 221 18.18 -27.22 5.62
N ASN A 222 19.12 -28.18 5.65
CA ASN A 222 19.64 -28.81 4.42
C ASN A 222 18.55 -29.57 3.62
N ALA A 223 17.33 -29.65 4.17
CA ALA A 223 16.12 -30.17 3.53
C ALA A 223 15.37 -29.05 2.77
N GLU A 224 14.37 -29.45 1.97
CA GLU A 224 13.60 -28.57 1.09
C GLU A 224 12.74 -27.50 1.82
N ASP A 225 12.73 -27.49 3.16
CA ASP A 225 11.84 -26.63 3.97
C ASP A 225 12.59 -25.59 4.82
N VAL A 226 11.87 -24.53 5.22
CA VAL A 226 12.28 -23.52 6.21
C VAL A 226 11.56 -23.77 7.52
N VAL A 227 12.29 -23.82 8.63
CA VAL A 227 11.74 -23.93 9.99
C VAL A 227 11.62 -22.55 10.60
N LEU A 228 10.40 -22.11 10.87
CA LEU A 228 10.11 -20.88 11.60
C LEU A 228 9.94 -21.18 13.08
N LYS A 229 10.41 -20.26 13.93
CA LYS A 229 10.18 -20.29 15.38
C LYS A 229 9.36 -19.08 15.78
N PHE A 230 8.29 -19.34 16.54
CA PHE A 230 7.37 -18.34 17.03
C PHE A 230 7.35 -18.33 18.55
N GLN A 231 7.32 -17.14 19.14
CA GLN A 231 6.91 -16.94 20.51
C GLN A 231 5.38 -16.87 20.55
N VAL A 232 4.76 -17.79 21.31
CA VAL A 232 3.30 -17.88 21.48
C VAL A 232 3.01 -18.13 22.95
N ASN A 233 2.34 -17.19 23.63
CA ASN A 233 1.97 -17.31 25.05
C ASN A 233 3.12 -17.70 26.00
N GLY A 234 4.34 -17.20 25.74
CA GLY A 234 5.52 -17.54 26.55
C GLY A 234 6.25 -18.82 26.13
N GLU A 235 5.71 -19.60 25.19
CA GLU A 235 6.34 -20.82 24.65
C GLU A 235 6.90 -20.62 23.22
N ILE A 236 7.90 -21.41 22.85
CA ILE A 236 8.44 -21.45 21.49
C ILE A 236 7.73 -22.56 20.70
N LYS A 237 7.09 -22.19 19.59
CA LYS A 237 6.48 -23.13 18.64
C LYS A 237 7.24 -23.12 17.31
N SER A 238 7.38 -24.29 16.71
CA SER A 238 8.01 -24.45 15.39
C SER A 238 6.99 -24.71 14.30
N TYR A 239 7.26 -24.21 13.09
CA TYR A 239 6.43 -24.39 11.92
C TYR A 239 7.30 -24.58 10.67
N ASN A 240 6.87 -25.42 9.73
CA ASN A 240 7.59 -25.67 8.48
C ASN A 240 6.85 -25.04 7.29
N ALA A 241 7.60 -24.43 6.37
CA ALA A 241 7.06 -23.89 5.12
C ALA A 241 8.12 -23.91 4.01
N ASP A 242 7.67 -23.87 2.76
CA ASP A 242 8.55 -23.78 1.58
C ASP A 242 9.08 -22.35 1.35
N LEU A 243 8.27 -21.34 1.72
CA LEU A 243 8.56 -19.91 1.51
C LEU A 243 8.14 -19.08 2.71
N VAL A 244 9.03 -18.21 3.18
CA VAL A 244 8.72 -17.18 4.21
C VAL A 244 8.55 -15.82 3.54
N VAL A 245 7.46 -15.12 3.84
CA VAL A 245 7.21 -13.77 3.34
C VAL A 245 7.03 -12.81 4.52
N GLY A 246 7.97 -11.87 4.65
CA GLY A 246 7.88 -10.79 5.62
C GLY A 246 6.91 -9.71 5.18
N ALA A 247 5.80 -9.58 5.89
CA ALA A 247 4.78 -8.54 5.76
C ALA A 247 4.53 -7.84 7.11
N ASP A 248 5.50 -7.90 8.03
CA ASP A 248 5.43 -7.52 9.44
C ASP A 248 5.86 -6.07 9.72
N GLY A 249 5.79 -5.23 8.68
CA GLY A 249 5.89 -3.78 8.78
C GLY A 249 7.31 -3.22 8.86
N ILE A 250 7.40 -1.92 9.12
CA ILE A 250 8.66 -1.15 9.13
C ILE A 250 9.74 -1.65 10.12
N ARG A 251 9.32 -2.38 11.16
CA ARG A 251 10.19 -3.02 12.17
C ARG A 251 10.26 -4.55 11.97
N SER A 252 10.23 -4.98 10.72
CA SER A 252 10.17 -6.38 10.32
C SER A 252 11.27 -7.23 10.97
N SER A 253 10.86 -8.32 11.62
CA SER A 253 11.75 -9.36 12.12
C SER A 253 12.27 -10.24 10.98
N VAL A 254 11.45 -10.51 9.96
CA VAL A 254 11.92 -11.25 8.77
C VAL A 254 13.06 -10.50 8.09
N ARG A 255 12.90 -9.18 7.91
CA ARG A 255 13.94 -8.32 7.33
C ARG A 255 15.22 -8.37 8.15
N ARG A 256 15.13 -8.21 9.47
CA ARG A 256 16.28 -8.29 10.38
C ARG A 256 17.03 -9.60 10.24
N LEU A 257 16.31 -10.72 10.21
CA LEU A 257 16.88 -12.07 10.07
C LEU A 257 17.47 -12.31 8.67
N LEU A 258 16.89 -11.69 7.64
CA LEU A 258 17.29 -11.87 6.24
C LEU A 258 18.54 -11.06 5.86
N ILE A 259 18.57 -9.77 6.21
CA ILE A 259 19.60 -8.83 5.74
C ILE A 259 20.35 -8.09 6.86
N GLY A 260 19.95 -8.27 8.12
CA GLY A 260 20.48 -7.51 9.26
C GLY A 260 19.86 -6.11 9.40
N GLU A 261 20.00 -5.49 10.58
CA GLU A 261 19.54 -4.11 10.79
C GLU A 261 20.50 -3.08 10.20
N ASP A 262 21.81 -3.34 10.29
CA ASP A 262 22.85 -2.34 9.98
C ASP A 262 23.02 -2.09 8.48
N SER A 263 22.62 -3.05 7.62
CA SER A 263 22.78 -2.90 6.17
C SER A 263 21.88 -1.80 5.59
N THR A 264 20.72 -1.58 6.19
CA THR A 264 19.72 -0.60 5.75
C THR A 264 18.87 -0.20 6.97
N PRO A 265 19.42 0.62 7.89
CA PRO A 265 18.80 0.93 9.17
C PRO A 265 17.57 1.83 9.02
N LEU A 266 16.80 1.95 10.11
CA LEU A 266 15.75 2.97 10.20
C LEU A 266 16.36 4.36 10.12
N ARG A 267 15.82 5.18 9.21
CA ARG A 267 16.27 6.55 9.01
C ARG A 267 15.16 7.51 9.40
N TYR A 268 15.45 8.36 10.38
CA TYR A 268 14.54 9.43 10.79
C TYR A 268 14.49 10.52 9.71
N LEU A 269 13.30 10.98 9.37
CA LEU A 269 13.07 11.98 8.31
C LEU A 269 12.95 13.41 8.84
N GLY A 270 13.42 13.68 10.06
CA GLY A 270 13.52 15.04 10.60
C GLY A 270 12.20 15.66 11.03
N CYS A 271 11.10 14.90 11.06
CA CYS A 271 9.78 15.41 11.43
C CYS A 271 8.96 14.40 12.23
N ILE A 272 8.00 14.95 12.98
CA ILE A 272 6.95 14.20 13.66
C ILE A 272 5.62 14.36 12.92
N VAL A 273 4.76 13.35 13.03
CA VAL A 273 3.37 13.43 12.61
C VAL A 273 2.47 13.22 13.82
N ILE A 274 1.42 14.03 13.91
CA ILE A 274 0.30 13.90 14.85
C ILE A 274 -0.98 13.73 14.02
N LEU A 275 -1.77 12.71 14.34
CA LEU A 275 -3.03 12.43 13.67
C LEU A 275 -4.18 12.52 14.67
N GLY A 276 -5.35 12.89 14.17
CA GLY A 276 -6.60 12.78 14.92
C GLY A 276 -7.79 12.48 14.02
N ILE A 277 -8.76 11.76 14.57
CA ILE A 277 -10.03 11.47 13.91
C ILE A 277 -11.14 12.22 14.66
N CYS A 278 -11.80 13.14 13.96
CA CYS A 278 -12.86 13.98 14.51
C CYS A 278 -14.20 13.59 13.89
N PRO A 279 -15.16 13.06 14.68
CA PRO A 279 -16.53 12.94 14.25
C PRO A 279 -17.09 14.32 13.85
N LEU A 280 -17.86 14.40 12.77
CA LEU A 280 -18.52 15.64 12.37
C LEU A 280 -19.66 16.01 13.32
N SER A 281 -20.26 15.02 13.98
CA SER A 281 -21.35 15.23 14.94
C SER A 281 -20.94 16.08 16.15
N VAL A 282 -19.66 16.09 16.53
CA VAL A 282 -19.18 16.91 17.66
C VAL A 282 -18.83 18.35 17.25
N LEU A 283 -18.91 18.67 15.96
CA LEU A 283 -18.68 20.02 15.42
C LEU A 283 -20.01 20.77 15.24
N GLU A 284 -20.97 20.57 16.14
CA GLU A 284 -22.33 21.12 16.06
C GLU A 284 -22.31 22.62 15.70
N ASN A 285 -23.13 23.02 14.70
CA ASN A 285 -23.28 24.38 14.18
C ASN A 285 -22.09 24.94 13.36
N LEU A 286 -21.10 24.13 13.01
CA LEU A 286 -20.02 24.53 12.11
C LEU A 286 -20.41 24.26 10.65
N ASP A 287 -21.06 25.22 10.00
CA ASP A 287 -21.29 25.17 8.55
C ASP A 287 -20.02 25.60 7.81
N SER A 288 -19.32 24.64 7.21
CA SER A 288 -18.10 24.89 6.45
C SER A 288 -18.11 24.14 5.12
N PRO A 289 -17.83 24.81 3.98
CA PRO A 289 -17.72 24.14 2.68
C PRO A 289 -16.52 23.19 2.58
N LEU A 290 -15.65 23.18 3.59
CA LEU A 290 -14.51 22.27 3.70
C LEU A 290 -14.88 20.93 4.36
N LEU A 291 -16.06 20.81 4.98
CA LEU A 291 -16.52 19.65 5.74
C LEU A 291 -17.73 18.97 5.06
N ASP A 292 -17.68 18.82 3.74
CA ASP A 292 -18.76 18.26 2.91
C ASP A 292 -18.58 16.76 2.60
N SER A 293 -17.75 16.07 3.38
CA SER A 293 -17.36 14.66 3.20
C SER A 293 -16.77 14.32 1.82
N ALA A 294 -16.36 15.32 1.03
CA ALA A 294 -15.77 15.14 -0.31
C ALA A 294 -14.56 16.04 -0.58
N THR A 295 -14.32 17.03 0.27
CA THR A 295 -13.21 17.98 0.19
C THR A 295 -12.04 17.52 1.04
N VAL A 296 -10.88 17.48 0.39
CA VAL A 296 -9.58 17.36 1.05
C VAL A 296 -8.98 18.75 1.08
N PHE A 297 -8.41 19.17 2.20
CA PHE A 297 -7.69 20.44 2.25
C PHE A 297 -6.42 20.33 3.08
N GLN A 298 -5.48 21.21 2.77
CA GLN A 298 -4.26 21.37 3.55
C GLN A 298 -3.97 22.84 3.79
N THR A 299 -3.33 23.10 4.92
CA THR A 299 -2.88 24.43 5.34
C THR A 299 -1.44 24.31 5.80
N ALA A 300 -0.60 25.24 5.37
CA ALA A 300 0.82 25.23 5.71
C ALA A 300 1.35 26.67 5.83
N ASN A 301 2.47 26.83 6.52
CA ASN A 301 3.17 28.11 6.71
C ASN A 301 4.66 28.02 6.32
N GLY A 302 5.06 26.98 5.60
CA GLY A 302 6.46 26.71 5.28
C GLY A 302 7.24 25.95 6.35
N ASN A 303 6.64 25.61 7.49
CA ASN A 303 7.25 24.80 8.55
C ASN A 303 6.29 23.72 9.07
N GLU A 304 5.11 24.11 9.53
CA GLU A 304 4.01 23.22 9.85
C GLU A 304 3.13 22.97 8.62
N ARG A 305 2.56 21.77 8.55
CA ARG A 305 1.51 21.42 7.60
C ARG A 305 0.42 20.62 8.28
N ILE A 306 -0.82 21.05 8.14
CA ILE A 306 -2.00 20.23 8.43
C ILE A 306 -2.64 19.76 7.13
N TYR A 307 -3.01 18.48 7.09
CA TYR A 307 -3.75 17.86 6.00
C TYR A 307 -5.01 17.22 6.56
N ILE A 308 -6.17 17.56 6.01
CA ILE A 308 -7.48 17.11 6.47
C ILE A 308 -8.21 16.44 5.31
N MET A 309 -8.74 15.25 5.56
CA MET A 309 -9.48 14.46 4.57
C MET A 309 -10.69 13.77 5.21
N PRO A 310 -11.73 13.44 4.43
CA PRO A 310 -12.79 12.56 4.88
C PRO A 310 -12.21 11.21 5.33
N PHE A 311 -12.63 10.73 6.50
CA PHE A 311 -12.24 9.42 7.03
C PHE A 311 -13.37 8.41 6.81
N THR A 312 -14.58 8.80 7.20
CA THR A 312 -15.87 8.16 6.89
C THR A 312 -16.84 9.23 6.40
N SER A 313 -18.09 8.87 6.10
CA SER A 313 -19.12 9.85 5.70
C SER A 313 -19.44 10.87 6.80
N ASP A 314 -19.17 10.53 8.06
CA ASP A 314 -19.52 11.28 9.27
C ASP A 314 -18.31 11.70 10.11
N SER A 315 -17.08 11.55 9.60
CA SER A 315 -15.86 11.98 10.30
C SER A 315 -14.73 12.40 9.37
N VAL A 316 -13.82 13.22 9.89
CA VAL A 316 -12.60 13.65 9.19
C VAL A 316 -11.36 13.18 9.93
N MET A 317 -10.32 12.85 9.19
CA MET A 317 -8.98 12.66 9.73
C MET A 317 -8.14 13.90 9.44
N TRP A 318 -7.47 14.42 10.45
CA TRP A 318 -6.43 15.43 10.29
C TRP A 318 -5.05 14.83 10.60
N GLN A 319 -4.04 15.35 9.92
CA GLN A 319 -2.64 14.98 10.08
C GLN A 319 -1.83 16.27 10.11
N LEU A 320 -1.29 16.60 11.28
CA LEU A 320 -0.32 17.67 11.46
C LEU A 320 1.10 17.09 11.36
N SER A 321 1.96 17.74 10.61
CA SER A 321 3.39 17.40 10.55
C SER A 321 4.25 18.65 10.65
N PHE A 322 5.40 18.52 11.30
CA PHE A 322 6.37 19.60 11.44
C PHE A 322 7.79 19.08 11.75
N PRO A 323 8.85 19.82 11.39
CA PRO A 323 10.23 19.49 11.73
C PRO A 323 10.44 19.42 13.24
N MET A 324 11.16 18.39 13.69
CA MET A 324 11.50 18.19 15.10
C MET A 324 12.71 17.27 15.21
N PRO A 325 13.70 17.55 16.10
CA PRO A 325 14.79 16.61 16.39
C PRO A 325 14.26 15.24 16.87
N GLU A 326 14.97 14.15 16.55
CA GLU A 326 14.45 12.79 16.80
C GLU A 326 14.21 12.51 18.30
N ASN A 327 15.11 12.95 19.17
CA ASN A 327 15.01 12.80 20.61
C ASN A 327 13.78 13.53 21.17
N GLU A 328 13.50 14.74 20.67
CA GLU A 328 12.32 15.52 21.05
C GLU A 328 11.03 14.89 20.52
N ALA A 329 11.04 14.40 19.28
CA ALA A 329 9.87 13.72 18.69
C ALA A 329 9.53 12.43 19.45
N LYS A 330 10.53 11.66 19.86
CA LYS A 330 10.36 10.49 20.73
C LYS A 330 9.83 10.90 22.10
N ALA A 331 10.36 11.95 22.70
CA ALA A 331 9.92 12.43 24.00
C ALA A 331 8.46 12.90 23.97
N LEU A 332 8.06 13.68 22.96
CA LEU A 332 6.69 14.13 22.78
C LEU A 332 5.73 12.95 22.54
N SER A 333 6.08 12.01 21.67
CA SER A 333 5.28 10.80 21.43
C SER A 333 5.10 9.97 22.70
N ALA A 334 6.13 9.87 23.56
CA ALA A 334 6.09 9.14 24.82
C ALA A 334 5.25 9.82 25.92
N GLN A 335 4.96 11.12 25.82
CA GLN A 335 4.09 11.83 26.77
C GLN A 335 2.61 11.49 26.59
N GLY A 336 2.23 10.83 25.50
CA GLY A 336 0.88 10.33 25.27
C GLY A 336 -0.01 11.30 24.49
N THR A 337 -1.27 10.89 24.32
CA THR A 337 -2.20 11.52 23.38
C THR A 337 -2.64 12.92 23.79
N GLN A 338 -2.71 13.21 25.10
CA GLN A 338 -3.02 14.54 25.61
C GLN A 338 -1.95 15.57 25.21
N ALA A 339 -0.67 15.28 25.44
CA ALA A 339 0.43 16.17 25.07
C ALA A 339 0.49 16.40 23.55
N LEU A 340 0.24 15.35 22.76
CA LEU A 340 0.13 15.45 21.31
C LEU A 340 -1.03 16.36 20.88
N LYS A 341 -2.19 16.27 21.53
CA LYS A 341 -3.34 17.14 21.28
C LYS A 341 -3.02 18.60 21.59
N GLU A 342 -2.45 18.85 22.77
CA GLU A 342 -2.08 20.20 23.23
C GLU A 342 -1.08 20.85 22.27
N GLU A 343 -0.04 20.10 21.86
CA GLU A 343 0.96 20.58 20.90
C GLU A 343 0.34 20.89 19.53
N ALA A 344 -0.56 20.03 19.06
CA ALA A 344 -1.27 20.26 17.80
C ALA A 344 -2.14 21.52 17.87
N CYS A 345 -2.94 21.67 18.94
CA CYS A 345 -3.78 22.85 19.16
C CYS A 345 -2.95 24.13 19.24
N ARG A 346 -1.81 24.11 19.96
CA ARG A 346 -0.92 25.26 20.12
C ARG A 346 -0.36 25.75 18.78
N ARG A 347 -0.02 24.84 17.87
CA ARG A 347 0.60 25.18 16.58
C ARG A 347 -0.38 25.65 15.51
N THR A 348 -1.63 25.19 15.55
CA THR A 348 -2.57 25.38 14.43
C THR A 348 -3.73 26.32 14.78
N GLN A 349 -3.44 27.44 15.44
CA GLN A 349 -4.38 28.56 15.60
C GLN A 349 -4.54 29.32 14.27
N TRP A 350 -5.03 28.62 13.25
CA TRP A 350 -5.16 29.08 11.87
C TRP A 350 -6.62 29.33 11.50
N HIS A 351 -6.90 29.52 10.21
CA HIS A 351 -8.25 29.72 9.71
C HIS A 351 -9.23 28.59 10.08
N ASN A 352 -10.50 28.97 10.17
CA ASN A 352 -11.60 28.01 10.36
C ASN A 352 -11.65 27.02 9.18
N PRO A 353 -11.94 25.72 9.41
CA PRO A 353 -12.33 25.11 10.68
C PRO A 353 -11.20 24.44 11.49
N VAL A 354 -9.93 24.74 11.20
CA VAL A 354 -8.79 23.99 11.77
C VAL A 354 -8.80 23.97 13.31
N PRO A 355 -8.88 25.11 14.03
CA PRO A 355 -8.88 25.10 15.50
C PRO A 355 -10.05 24.30 16.10
N GLN A 356 -11.24 24.40 15.50
CA GLN A 356 -12.45 23.71 15.97
C GLN A 356 -12.31 22.20 15.88
N ILE A 357 -11.76 21.70 14.77
CA ILE A 357 -11.53 20.27 14.55
C ILE A 357 -10.57 19.72 15.62
N LEU A 358 -9.45 20.39 15.85
CA LEU A 358 -8.46 19.91 16.84
C LEU A 358 -9.00 19.95 18.26
N ALA A 359 -9.69 21.03 18.63
CA ALA A 359 -10.28 21.16 19.96
C ALA A 359 -11.32 20.06 20.25
N ALA A 360 -12.20 19.78 19.27
CA ALA A 360 -13.27 18.78 19.38
C ALA A 360 -12.77 17.33 19.29
N THR A 361 -11.60 17.09 18.69
CA THR A 361 -11.02 15.74 18.56
C THR A 361 -10.75 15.16 19.95
N GLN A 362 -11.34 13.99 20.25
CA GLN A 362 -11.13 13.31 21.53
C GLN A 362 -9.71 12.77 21.64
N GLU A 363 -9.11 12.81 22.83
CA GLU A 363 -7.74 12.35 23.07
C GLU A 363 -7.54 10.87 22.69
N ALA A 364 -8.56 10.04 22.89
CA ALA A 364 -8.54 8.62 22.51
C ALA A 364 -8.44 8.40 20.98
N GLN A 365 -8.73 9.42 20.18
CA GLN A 365 -8.64 9.40 18.72
C GLN A 365 -7.36 10.05 18.18
N ILE A 366 -6.43 10.40 19.07
CA ILE A 366 -5.17 11.06 18.71
C ILE A 366 -4.02 10.06 18.80
N SER A 367 -3.10 10.15 17.84
CA SER A 367 -1.85 9.41 17.86
C SER A 367 -0.74 10.26 17.27
N GLY A 368 0.52 9.90 17.55
CA GLY A 368 1.64 10.63 16.98
C GLY A 368 2.93 9.85 17.07
N TYR A 369 3.77 9.99 16.06
CA TYR A 369 5.00 9.23 15.93
C TYR A 369 6.06 9.98 15.13
N PRO A 370 7.36 9.77 15.44
CA PRO A 370 8.44 10.24 14.60
C PRO A 370 8.38 9.52 13.25
N VAL A 371 8.63 10.25 12.17
CA VAL A 371 8.54 9.70 10.81
C VAL A 371 9.86 9.04 10.42
N TYR A 372 9.76 7.80 9.96
CA TYR A 372 10.91 7.03 9.48
C TYR A 372 10.66 6.47 8.09
N ASP A 373 11.74 6.23 7.38
CA ASP A 373 11.79 5.32 6.24
C ASP A 373 13.00 4.37 6.39
N ARG A 374 13.25 3.59 5.33
CA ARG A 374 14.50 2.87 5.17
C ARG A 374 14.95 2.99 3.72
N GLU A 375 16.26 2.90 3.53
CA GLU A 375 16.80 2.60 2.22
C GLU A 375 16.31 1.22 1.74
N LEU A 376 16.08 1.11 0.44
CA LEU A 376 15.67 -0.15 -0.17
C LEU A 376 16.79 -1.18 -0.08
N PRO A 377 16.46 -2.46 0.21
CA PRO A 377 17.45 -3.52 0.12
C PRO A 377 17.88 -3.71 -1.34
N THR A 378 19.17 -3.99 -1.55
CA THR A 378 19.66 -4.41 -2.87
C THR A 378 19.21 -5.84 -3.18
N LEU A 379 19.18 -6.21 -4.46
CA LEU A 379 18.92 -7.60 -4.86
C LEU A 379 19.94 -8.56 -4.25
N GLU A 380 21.21 -8.16 -4.13
CA GLU A 380 22.26 -8.95 -3.49
C GLU A 380 21.94 -9.27 -2.02
N LEU A 381 21.38 -8.31 -1.28
CA LEU A 381 20.96 -8.52 0.11
C LEU A 381 19.80 -9.50 0.19
N LEU A 382 18.77 -9.37 -0.67
CA LEU A 382 17.64 -10.30 -0.70
C LEU A 382 18.05 -11.71 -1.15
N ASN A 383 19.03 -11.80 -2.05
CA ASN A 383 19.57 -13.07 -2.56
C ASN A 383 20.31 -13.92 -1.51
N LYS A 384 20.64 -13.37 -0.33
CA LYS A 384 21.32 -14.12 0.73
C LYS A 384 20.53 -15.32 1.25
N ASN A 385 19.21 -15.36 1.02
CA ASN A 385 18.36 -16.47 1.43
C ASN A 385 17.46 -16.95 0.28
N GLY A 386 17.56 -18.24 -0.04
CA GLY A 386 16.84 -18.82 -1.18
C GLY A 386 15.31 -18.96 -1.02
N LYS A 387 14.77 -18.81 0.19
CA LYS A 387 13.38 -19.17 0.54
C LYS A 387 12.69 -18.13 1.43
N ALA A 388 13.19 -16.91 1.42
CA ALA A 388 12.58 -15.81 2.14
C ALA A 388 12.56 -14.55 1.26
N THR A 389 11.51 -13.76 1.38
CA THR A 389 11.37 -12.46 0.72
C THR A 389 10.55 -11.49 1.59
N LEU A 390 10.42 -10.25 1.14
CA LEU A 390 9.76 -9.16 1.87
C LEU A 390 8.72 -8.48 0.97
N ILE A 391 7.64 -7.98 1.56
CA ILE A 391 6.63 -7.14 0.89
C ILE A 391 6.22 -5.95 1.76
N GLY A 392 5.61 -4.92 1.16
CA GLY A 392 5.11 -3.75 1.88
C GLY A 392 6.19 -3.05 2.68
N ASP A 393 5.82 -2.50 3.84
CA ASP A 393 6.75 -1.77 4.72
C ASP A 393 7.90 -2.62 5.27
N ALA A 394 7.85 -3.95 5.17
CA ALA A 394 9.01 -4.79 5.50
C ALA A 394 10.11 -4.68 4.43
N ALA A 395 9.73 -4.46 3.17
CA ALA A 395 10.64 -4.29 2.04
C ALA A 395 10.98 -2.82 1.76
N HIS A 396 9.96 -1.97 1.66
CA HIS A 396 10.07 -0.60 1.16
C HIS A 396 9.27 0.40 2.01
N PRO A 397 9.56 0.52 3.31
CA PRO A 397 8.85 1.45 4.18
C PRO A 397 9.08 2.90 3.70
N MET A 398 8.00 3.66 3.67
CA MET A 398 8.00 5.04 3.18
C MET A 398 7.20 5.95 4.10
N SER A 399 7.51 7.25 4.07
CA SER A 399 6.77 8.26 4.84
C SER A 399 5.28 8.31 4.44
N PRO A 400 4.38 8.82 5.31
CA PRO A 400 2.95 8.84 5.01
C PRO A 400 2.55 9.90 3.96
N PHE A 401 3.46 10.82 3.59
CA PHE A 401 3.12 12.04 2.85
C PHE A 401 2.62 11.84 1.41
N LYS A 402 2.92 10.70 0.78
CA LYS A 402 2.42 10.36 -0.57
C LYS A 402 1.26 9.36 -0.59
N GLY A 403 0.90 8.79 0.56
CA GLY A 403 -0.17 7.79 0.69
C GLY A 403 0.07 6.51 -0.12
N GLN A 404 1.33 6.12 -0.37
CA GLN A 404 1.65 5.01 -1.29
C GLN A 404 1.91 3.67 -0.59
N GLY A 405 2.26 3.62 0.69
CA GLY A 405 2.69 2.38 1.37
C GLY A 405 1.70 1.22 1.20
N ALA A 406 0.45 1.42 1.64
CA ALA A 406 -0.60 0.40 1.48
C ALA A 406 -0.88 0.06 0.00
N ASN A 407 -0.87 1.05 -0.90
CA ASN A 407 -1.06 0.81 -2.33
C ASN A 407 0.06 -0.10 -2.90
N GLN A 408 1.32 0.10 -2.49
CA GLN A 408 2.43 -0.76 -2.93
C GLN A 408 2.32 -2.16 -2.31
N ALA A 409 1.98 -2.27 -1.02
CA ALA A 409 1.81 -3.57 -0.37
C ALA A 409 0.74 -4.45 -1.05
N LEU A 410 -0.39 -3.85 -1.48
CA LEU A 410 -1.42 -4.55 -2.25
C LEU A 410 -0.91 -5.04 -3.62
N LEU A 411 -0.07 -4.23 -4.29
CA LEU A 411 0.54 -4.60 -5.57
C LEU A 411 1.57 -5.72 -5.40
N ASP A 412 2.38 -5.67 -4.34
CA ASP A 412 3.37 -6.71 -4.03
C ASP A 412 2.70 -8.06 -3.78
N ALA A 413 1.63 -8.06 -2.97
CA ALA A 413 0.84 -9.25 -2.67
C ALA A 413 0.33 -9.94 -3.95
N LEU A 414 -0.27 -9.16 -4.85
CA LEU A 414 -0.75 -9.66 -6.14
C LEU A 414 0.38 -10.11 -7.06
N ALA A 415 1.49 -9.36 -7.11
CA ALA A 415 2.62 -9.67 -7.97
C ALA A 415 3.29 -10.98 -7.53
N LEU A 416 3.51 -11.17 -6.22
CA LEU A 416 4.09 -12.39 -5.66
C LEU A 416 3.19 -13.60 -5.89
N ALA A 417 1.89 -13.52 -5.55
CA ALA A 417 0.97 -14.64 -5.76
C ALA A 417 0.82 -15.02 -7.24
N ARG A 418 0.81 -14.02 -8.15
CA ARG A 418 0.85 -14.28 -9.62
C ARG A 418 2.17 -14.89 -10.05
N GLY A 419 3.29 -14.47 -9.46
CA GLY A 419 4.61 -15.03 -9.67
C GLY A 419 4.64 -16.51 -9.30
N ILE A 420 4.16 -16.87 -8.11
CA ILE A 420 4.05 -18.25 -7.64
C ILE A 420 3.15 -19.07 -8.58
N SER A 421 1.93 -18.60 -8.85
CA SER A 421 0.99 -19.33 -9.72
C SER A 421 1.55 -19.62 -11.11
N LYS A 422 2.32 -18.69 -11.69
CA LYS A 422 2.98 -18.81 -13.00
C LYS A 422 4.24 -19.68 -12.95
N GLY A 423 5.13 -19.41 -11.99
CA GLY A 423 6.45 -20.02 -11.87
C GLY A 423 6.43 -21.44 -11.33
N CYS A 424 5.44 -21.76 -10.51
CA CYS A 424 5.25 -23.05 -9.85
C CYS A 424 4.04 -23.83 -10.40
N ARG A 425 3.59 -23.53 -11.63
CA ARG A 425 2.48 -24.25 -12.28
C ARG A 425 2.73 -25.76 -12.37
N PRO A 426 1.69 -26.60 -12.54
CA PRO A 426 1.88 -28.03 -12.78
C PRO A 426 2.91 -28.30 -13.88
N LEU A 427 3.76 -29.31 -13.67
CA LEU A 427 4.90 -29.70 -14.53
C LEU A 427 6.07 -28.71 -14.56
N SER A 428 5.99 -27.57 -13.87
CA SER A 428 7.18 -26.73 -13.65
C SER A 428 8.14 -27.49 -12.72
N GLN A 429 9.42 -27.55 -13.10
CA GLN A 429 10.47 -28.18 -12.29
C GLN A 429 10.95 -27.23 -11.18
N TRP A 430 10.03 -26.45 -10.58
CA TRP A 430 10.38 -25.36 -9.66
C TRP A 430 11.01 -25.87 -8.38
N ARG A 431 10.67 -27.08 -7.91
CA ARG A 431 11.33 -27.71 -6.75
C ARG A 431 12.80 -27.98 -7.02
N LYS A 432 13.14 -28.36 -8.26
CA LYS A 432 14.52 -28.57 -8.69
C LYS A 432 15.28 -27.26 -8.91
N ALA A 433 14.65 -26.26 -9.52
CA ALA A 433 15.26 -24.94 -9.75
C ALA A 433 15.33 -24.09 -8.46
N GLY A 434 14.43 -24.34 -7.52
CA GLY A 434 14.21 -23.51 -6.35
C GLY A 434 13.24 -22.35 -6.61
N ILE A 435 12.57 -21.92 -5.53
CA ILE A 435 11.59 -20.82 -5.56
C ILE A 435 12.21 -19.47 -5.96
N ARG A 436 13.49 -19.25 -5.63
CA ARG A 436 14.19 -18.00 -5.96
C ARG A 436 14.37 -17.81 -7.47
N GLU A 437 14.90 -18.83 -8.15
CA GLU A 437 15.03 -18.81 -9.62
C GLU A 437 13.66 -18.75 -10.30
N SER A 438 12.70 -19.52 -9.78
CA SER A 438 11.38 -19.67 -10.41
C SER A 438 10.48 -18.44 -10.23
N VAL A 439 10.65 -17.67 -9.14
CA VAL A 439 9.72 -16.62 -8.72
C VAL A 439 10.42 -15.39 -8.14
N LEU A 440 11.21 -15.55 -7.06
CA LEU A 440 11.61 -14.41 -6.22
C LEU A 440 12.49 -13.40 -6.95
N THR A 441 13.42 -13.85 -7.79
CA THR A 441 14.34 -12.93 -8.50
C THR A 441 13.59 -11.96 -9.42
N GLU A 442 12.61 -12.46 -10.21
CA GLU A 442 11.79 -11.61 -11.09
C GLU A 442 10.88 -10.67 -10.26
N PHE A 443 10.28 -11.21 -9.19
CA PHE A 443 9.40 -10.45 -8.30
C PHE A 443 10.13 -9.32 -7.57
N GLU A 444 11.26 -9.62 -6.92
CA GLU A 444 12.03 -8.64 -6.13
C GLU A 444 12.58 -7.53 -7.02
N ALA A 445 13.04 -7.85 -8.23
CA ALA A 445 13.51 -6.85 -9.18
C ALA A 445 12.39 -5.87 -9.57
N GLU A 446 11.20 -6.38 -9.91
CA GLU A 446 10.02 -5.53 -10.21
C GLU A 446 9.60 -4.68 -9.02
N MET A 447 9.51 -5.30 -7.84
CA MET A 447 9.09 -4.64 -6.62
C MET A 447 10.03 -3.48 -6.27
N LEU A 448 11.34 -3.70 -6.32
CA LEU A 448 12.34 -2.68 -6.04
C LEU A 448 12.31 -1.56 -7.08
N GLU A 449 12.25 -1.89 -8.37
CA GLU A 449 12.15 -0.88 -9.45
C GLU A 449 10.92 0.01 -9.28
N ARG A 450 9.75 -0.60 -9.03
CA ARG A 450 8.48 0.13 -8.85
C ARG A 450 8.47 0.98 -7.59
N SER A 451 8.98 0.46 -6.47
CA SER A 451 8.90 1.12 -5.16
C SER A 451 9.98 2.19 -4.96
N ALA A 452 11.14 2.10 -5.64
CA ALA A 452 12.26 3.04 -5.48
C ALA A 452 11.85 4.51 -5.62
N VAL A 453 11.15 4.84 -6.70
CA VAL A 453 10.68 6.21 -6.95
C VAL A 453 9.69 6.64 -5.87
N LYS A 454 8.88 5.72 -5.31
CA LYS A 454 7.89 6.04 -4.28
C LYS A 454 8.54 6.33 -2.93
N VAL A 455 9.51 5.51 -2.52
CA VAL A 455 10.27 5.73 -1.28
C VAL A 455 10.99 7.07 -1.37
N LYS A 456 11.72 7.32 -2.47
CA LYS A 456 12.44 8.58 -2.69
C LYS A 456 11.50 9.79 -2.70
N ASP A 457 10.48 9.78 -3.56
CA ASP A 457 9.52 10.90 -3.66
C ASP A 457 8.79 11.17 -2.33
N SER A 458 8.65 10.16 -1.46
CA SER A 458 8.03 10.31 -0.14
C SER A 458 9.00 10.85 0.91
N ALA A 459 10.29 10.47 0.85
CA ALA A 459 11.33 11.07 1.67
C ALA A 459 11.52 12.55 1.33
N ASP A 460 11.60 12.89 0.03
CA ASP A 460 11.70 14.27 -0.46
C ASP A 460 10.46 15.09 0.00
N ALA A 461 9.29 14.43 0.09
CA ALA A 461 8.08 15.06 0.62
C ALA A 461 8.14 15.46 2.08
N ALA A 462 8.88 14.72 2.90
CA ALA A 462 9.10 15.12 4.29
C ALA A 462 9.88 16.44 4.37
N GLN A 463 10.72 16.76 3.38
CA GLN A 463 11.48 18.00 3.36
C GLN A 463 10.69 19.14 2.73
N PHE A 464 10.14 18.96 1.51
CA PHE A 464 9.52 20.07 0.79
C PHE A 464 8.18 20.52 1.40
N LEU A 465 7.44 19.64 2.08
CA LEU A 465 6.16 20.01 2.71
C LEU A 465 6.35 20.91 3.93
N HIS A 466 7.58 21.01 4.44
CA HIS A 466 8.00 21.87 5.54
C HIS A 466 9.02 22.89 5.05
N SER A 467 8.77 23.48 3.88
CA SER A 467 9.53 24.62 3.34
C SER A 467 8.62 25.59 2.60
N GLU A 468 9.12 26.80 2.30
CA GLU A 468 8.41 27.84 1.54
C GLU A 468 7.82 27.36 0.19
N ILE A 469 8.36 26.28 -0.38
CA ILE A 469 7.86 25.69 -1.62
C ILE A 469 6.38 25.28 -1.50
N VAL A 470 5.93 24.88 -0.31
CA VAL A 470 4.53 24.48 -0.07
C VAL A 470 3.54 25.64 -0.27
N LEU A 471 4.01 26.88 -0.17
CA LEU A 471 3.23 28.11 -0.30
C LEU A 471 3.11 28.62 -1.75
N TYR A 472 3.81 27.99 -2.70
CA TYR A 472 3.74 28.38 -4.11
C TYR A 472 2.30 28.31 -4.64
N GLU A 473 1.83 29.39 -5.27
CA GLU A 473 0.49 29.46 -5.85
C GLU A 473 0.40 28.62 -7.13
N GLY A 474 -0.55 27.69 -7.17
CA GLY A 474 -0.71 26.81 -8.31
C GLY A 474 -1.78 25.74 -8.12
N ASP A 475 -2.51 25.47 -9.18
CA ASP A 475 -3.67 24.57 -9.21
C ASP A 475 -3.28 23.12 -9.52
N GLU A 476 -2.30 22.64 -8.77
CA GLU A 476 -1.74 21.32 -8.93
C GLU A 476 -1.22 20.74 -7.61
N PRO A 477 -1.03 19.41 -7.51
CA PRO A 477 -0.40 18.80 -6.36
C PRO A 477 1.00 19.40 -6.11
N ARG A 478 1.29 19.84 -4.88
CA ARG A 478 2.53 20.55 -4.49
C ARG A 478 3.86 19.86 -4.81
N GLY A 479 3.86 18.56 -5.14
CA GLY A 479 5.08 17.88 -5.60
C GLY A 479 5.38 18.01 -7.10
N ARG A 480 4.47 18.58 -7.91
CA ARG A 480 4.66 18.74 -9.36
C ARG A 480 5.43 20.00 -9.73
N CYS A 481 5.26 21.08 -8.99
CA CYS A 481 5.95 22.35 -9.24
C CYS A 481 7.48 22.23 -9.20
N LEU A 482 8.02 21.24 -8.47
CA LEU A 482 9.46 20.93 -8.43
C LEU A 482 9.95 20.26 -9.73
N LYS A 483 9.14 19.40 -10.36
CA LYS A 483 9.50 18.67 -11.59
C LYS A 483 9.43 19.53 -12.85
N ASN A 484 8.81 20.71 -12.77
CA ASN A 484 8.70 21.66 -13.89
C ASN A 484 9.80 22.73 -13.88
N LYS A 485 10.70 22.72 -12.88
CA LYS A 485 11.82 23.68 -12.73
C LYS A 485 13.20 23.07 -13.02
N GLU A 486 13.28 21.76 -13.23
CA GLU A 486 14.40 21.06 -13.87
C GLU A 486 14.08 20.86 -15.35
#